data_AF-A0A2G2XQU8-F1
#
_entry.id   AF-A0A2G2XQU8-F1
#
_cell.length_a   1.000
_cell.length_b   1.000
_cell.length_c   1.000
_cell.angle_alpha   90.00
_cell.angle_beta   90.00
_cell.angle_gamma   90.00
#
_symmetry.space_group_name_H-M   'P 1'
#
loop_
_entity.id
_entity.type
_entity.pdbx_description
1 polymer ?
#
loop_
_entity_poly.entity_id
_entity_poly.type
_entity_poly.pdbx_seq_one_letter_code
_entity_poly.pdbx_strand_id
1 'polypeptide(L)'
;MGVEDVPLDDKSKRMRDLLSSFYSPDPTSPSKSPNTSSRFATLDTINTTAFDADQYMNLLVQKSNLEGLLQRHVDMAAEIKNLDTDLQMLVYENYNKFVSATDAIKRMKNNIVGMETNMEQLLEKIISVQSRSDGVNTSLFDKREHIEKLHRTRNLLRKVQASLRALRLIPRDTCHLPPTTDNRLAKCIKSEAYADAVKYYIGAMPIFKIYGNSSFLDCKRASEEAIAIIIKALQGKVFSDSESIQARAEAVMLLKQLDFPVNNLKVQLFEKLEQFLVDLHLEYKSASSSAHEASIREFAEAVRAYRVIFPDSEQQLFRLAKDLATKHFEAAKQHIKKQLSSADLVAMLRPSISPFSRDSES
;
A
#
# COMPACT_ATOMS: atom_id res chain seq x y z
N MET A 1 5.93 19.89 -6.71
CA MET A 1 5.51 20.93 -5.76
C MET A 1 6.61 21.00 -4.71
N GLY A 2 7.62 21.83 -4.89
CA GLY A 2 7.53 23.28 -4.75
C GLY A 2 7.71 23.59 -3.27
N VAL A 3 8.97 23.55 -2.80
CA VAL A 3 9.32 23.92 -1.43
C VAL A 3 9.00 25.40 -1.31
N GLU A 4 7.92 25.73 -0.60
CA GLU A 4 7.57 27.11 -0.29
C GLU A 4 8.67 27.68 0.61
N ASP A 5 9.58 28.43 -0.02
CA ASP A 5 10.50 29.32 0.66
C ASP A 5 9.68 30.38 1.40
N VAL A 6 9.51 30.16 2.70
CA VAL A 6 9.05 31.17 3.65
C VAL A 6 9.94 32.41 3.47
N PRO A 7 9.39 33.62 3.31
CA PRO A 7 10.19 34.82 3.05
C PRO A 7 11.04 35.13 4.29
N LEU A 8 12.26 34.62 4.30
CA LEU A 8 13.30 34.97 5.26
C LEU A 8 13.64 36.44 5.05
N ASP A 9 13.00 37.27 5.88
CA ASP A 9 13.27 38.66 6.20
C ASP A 9 14.63 39.13 5.65
N ASP A 10 14.61 39.90 4.56
CA ASP A 10 15.79 40.36 3.83
C ASP A 10 16.77 41.10 4.73
N LYS A 11 16.28 41.68 5.83
CA LYS A 11 17.10 42.31 6.88
C LYS A 11 18.00 41.29 7.59
N SER A 12 17.48 40.10 7.88
CA SER A 12 18.21 39.01 8.51
C SER A 12 19.23 38.33 7.59
N LYS A 13 19.04 38.39 6.27
CA LYS A 13 20.07 38.00 5.29
C LYS A 13 21.18 39.05 5.20
N ARG A 14 20.81 40.33 5.09
CA ARG A 14 21.79 41.45 5.06
C ARG A 14 22.64 41.55 6.32
N MET A 15 22.07 41.33 7.50
CA MET A 15 22.84 41.32 8.75
C MET A 15 23.83 40.16 8.79
N ARG A 16 23.46 38.98 8.27
CA ARG A 16 24.39 37.84 8.20
C ARG A 16 25.53 38.08 7.21
N ASP A 17 25.27 38.70 6.07
CA ASP A 17 26.32 39.08 5.12
C ASP A 17 27.22 40.20 5.65
N LEU A 18 26.67 41.16 6.40
CA LEU A 18 27.47 42.20 7.03
C LEU A 18 28.40 41.58 8.08
N LEU A 19 27.87 40.70 8.93
CA LEU A 19 28.65 40.03 9.96
C LEU A 19 29.68 39.08 9.36
N SER A 20 29.35 38.35 8.28
CA SER A 20 30.32 37.50 7.60
C SER A 20 31.44 38.31 6.94
N SER A 21 31.15 39.52 6.42
CA SER A 21 32.20 40.43 5.94
C SER A 21 33.14 40.93 7.05
N PHE A 22 32.66 41.04 8.30
CA PHE A 22 33.47 41.51 9.44
C PHE A 22 34.24 40.39 10.15
N TYR A 23 33.73 39.16 10.11
CA TYR A 23 34.29 38.02 10.85
C TYR A 23 34.88 36.92 9.96
N SER A 24 34.76 37.02 8.63
CA SER A 24 35.52 36.15 7.72
C SER A 24 37.01 36.41 7.93
N PRO A 25 37.81 35.35 8.15
CA PRO A 25 39.25 35.53 8.30
C PRO A 25 39.83 36.03 6.98
N ASP A 26 40.42 37.22 7.01
CA ASP A 26 41.16 37.80 5.89
C ASP A 26 42.30 36.84 5.48
N PRO A 27 42.40 36.40 4.21
CA PRO A 27 43.49 35.53 3.75
C PRO A 27 44.86 36.22 3.77
N THR A 28 44.94 37.50 4.16
CA THR A 28 46.20 38.19 4.44
C THR A 28 46.54 38.22 5.92
N SER A 29 46.69 37.04 6.54
CA SER A 29 47.59 36.93 7.69
C SER A 29 49.03 36.84 7.16
N PRO A 30 49.93 37.77 7.53
CA PRO A 30 51.28 37.80 6.99
C PRO A 30 52.05 36.58 7.49
N SER A 31 52.40 35.71 6.56
CA SER A 31 53.50 34.77 6.74
C SER A 31 54.74 35.57 7.14
N LYS A 32 55.28 35.26 8.32
CA LYS A 32 56.55 35.78 8.79
C LYS A 32 57.64 35.38 7.80
N SER A 33 58.22 36.35 7.11
CA SER A 33 59.54 36.25 6.49
C SER A 33 60.36 37.47 6.90
N PRO A 34 61.60 37.29 7.39
CA PRO A 34 62.43 38.38 7.85
C PRO A 34 63.19 38.94 6.65
N ASN A 35 62.83 40.12 6.17
CA ASN A 35 63.71 40.95 5.37
C ASN A 35 63.17 42.38 5.31
N THR A 36 63.62 43.21 6.24
CA THR A 36 63.51 44.66 6.12
C THR A 36 64.91 45.25 6.17
N SER A 37 65.55 45.32 5.01
CA SER A 37 66.66 46.26 4.80
C SER A 37 66.14 47.69 4.94
N SER A 38 66.79 48.44 5.83
CA SER A 38 66.94 49.89 5.82
C SER A 38 65.75 50.72 5.34
N ARG A 39 64.74 50.93 6.20
CA ARG A 39 64.07 52.23 6.19
C ARG A 39 65.04 53.21 6.84
N PHE A 40 65.66 54.05 6.03
CA PHE A 40 66.35 55.23 6.55
C PHE A 40 65.36 55.98 7.43
N ALA A 41 65.65 56.03 8.74
CA ALA A 41 64.88 56.82 9.69
C ALA A 41 64.99 58.29 9.28
N THR A 42 63.98 58.77 8.54
CA THR A 42 63.73 60.19 8.40
C THR A 42 63.44 60.75 9.79
N LEU A 43 64.03 61.89 10.15
CA LEU A 43 63.90 62.51 11.49
C LEU A 43 62.43 62.78 11.89
N ASP A 44 61.47 62.71 10.96
CA ASP A 44 60.03 62.90 11.21
C ASP A 44 59.27 61.64 11.68
N THR A 45 59.95 60.50 11.82
CA THR A 45 59.27 59.19 12.08
C THR A 45 59.09 58.88 13.57
N ILE A 46 58.98 59.90 14.42
CA ILE A 46 58.91 59.74 15.89
C ILE A 46 57.60 59.10 16.40
N ASN A 47 56.52 59.18 15.62
CA ASN A 47 55.18 58.70 16.00
C ASN A 47 54.89 57.24 15.56
N THR A 48 55.90 56.51 15.08
CA THR A 48 55.72 55.13 14.61
C THR A 48 55.95 54.13 15.75
N THR A 49 55.18 53.05 15.78
CA THR A 49 55.25 51.99 16.81
C THR A 49 56.59 51.25 16.89
N ALA A 50 57.49 51.46 15.92
CA ALA A 50 58.83 50.90 15.85
C ALA A 50 59.94 51.97 16.06
N PHE A 51 59.61 53.09 16.73
CA PHE A 51 60.57 54.15 17.04
C PHE A 51 61.70 53.64 17.94
N ASP A 52 62.94 53.94 17.55
CA ASP A 52 64.15 53.66 18.32
C ASP A 52 64.83 54.98 18.70
N ALA A 53 64.87 55.26 20.01
CA ALA A 53 65.40 56.49 20.58
C ALA A 53 66.91 56.65 20.31
N ASP A 54 67.67 55.56 20.35
CA ASP A 54 69.12 55.61 20.22
C ASP A 54 69.52 55.89 18.77
N GLN A 55 68.84 55.29 17.80
CA GLN A 55 69.06 55.56 16.37
C GLN A 55 68.65 56.99 16.00
N TYR A 56 67.54 57.48 16.53
CA TYR A 56 67.08 58.84 16.33
C TYR A 56 68.06 59.87 16.92
N MET A 57 68.54 59.63 18.15
CA MET A 57 69.49 60.52 18.80
C MET A 57 70.84 60.54 18.10
N ASN A 58 71.35 59.37 17.68
CA ASN A 58 72.60 59.29 16.91
C ASN A 58 72.52 60.04 15.58
N LEU A 59 71.39 59.95 14.87
CA LEU A 59 71.15 60.71 13.64
C LEU A 59 71.00 62.22 13.90
N LEU A 60 70.40 62.61 15.03
CA LEU A 60 70.21 64.01 15.41
C LEU A 60 71.56 64.67 15.75
N VAL A 61 72.41 63.98 16.52
CA VAL A 61 73.76 64.45 16.90
C VAL A 61 74.67 64.57 15.68
N GLN A 62 74.56 63.66 14.71
CA GLN A 62 75.36 63.74 13.47
C GLN A 62 74.93 64.88 12.53
N LYS A 63 73.66 65.31 12.56
CA LYS A 63 73.09 66.28 11.60
C LYS A 63 72.93 67.70 12.14
N SER A 64 72.88 67.90 13.45
CA SER A 64 72.61 69.22 14.06
C SER A 64 73.84 69.82 14.74
N ASN A 65 73.92 71.15 14.79
CA ASN A 65 74.91 71.87 15.60
C ASN A 65 74.44 71.96 17.06
N LEU A 66 75.33 72.31 17.99
CA LEU A 66 75.02 72.35 19.43
C LEU A 66 73.81 73.27 19.75
N GLU A 67 73.71 74.41 19.08
CA GLU A 67 72.61 75.36 19.25
C GLU A 67 71.26 74.77 18.78
N GLY A 68 71.26 74.06 17.66
CA GLY A 68 70.09 73.38 17.13
C GLY A 68 69.67 72.19 18.00
N LEU A 69 70.62 71.50 18.62
CA LEU A 69 70.33 70.45 19.60
C LEU A 69 69.71 71.04 20.87
N LEU A 70 70.22 72.18 21.35
CA LEU A 70 69.67 72.89 22.50
C LEU A 70 68.26 73.40 22.23
N GLN A 71 68.04 74.03 21.07
CA GLN A 71 66.71 74.47 20.65
C GLN A 71 65.74 73.29 20.56
N ARG A 72 66.17 72.16 19.98
CA ARG A 72 65.32 70.95 19.89
C ARG A 72 64.97 70.38 21.26
N HIS A 73 65.89 70.44 22.23
CA HIS A 73 65.61 70.05 23.61
C HIS A 73 64.57 70.98 24.27
N VAL A 74 64.69 72.30 24.07
CA VAL A 74 63.73 73.28 24.60
C VAL A 74 62.35 73.09 23.97
N ASP A 75 62.29 72.92 22.65
CA ASP A 75 61.05 72.67 21.92
C ASP A 75 60.39 71.37 22.38
N MET A 76 61.16 70.30 22.54
CA MET A 76 60.67 69.02 23.03
C MET A 76 60.17 69.10 24.48
N ALA A 77 60.87 69.84 25.35
CA ALA A 77 60.40 70.06 26.73
C ALA A 77 59.08 70.85 26.77
N ALA A 78 58.92 71.83 25.88
CA ALA A 78 57.67 72.56 25.74
C ALA A 78 56.55 71.67 25.18
N GLU A 79 56.84 70.85 24.17
CA GLU A 79 55.91 69.89 23.57
C GLU A 79 55.45 68.84 24.59
N ILE A 80 56.36 68.29 25.40
CA ILE A 80 56.02 67.36 26.49
C ILE A 80 55.02 68.00 27.45
N LYS A 81 55.26 69.25 27.87
CA LYS A 81 54.37 69.95 28.80
C LYS A 81 53.00 70.23 28.19
N ASN A 82 52.96 70.61 26.92
CA ASN A 82 51.71 70.86 26.21
C ASN A 82 50.91 69.56 26.06
N LEU A 83 51.54 68.46 25.64
CA LEU A 83 50.91 67.15 25.52
C LEU A 83 50.39 66.61 26.86
N ASP A 84 51.09 66.85 27.97
CA ASP A 84 50.59 66.51 29.31
C ASP A 84 49.35 67.31 29.68
N THR A 85 49.34 68.62 29.37
CA THR A 85 48.19 69.48 29.60
C THR A 85 46.99 69.04 28.75
N ASP A 86 47.22 68.70 27.48
CA ASP A 86 46.20 68.19 26.56
C ASP A 86 45.67 66.82 26.99
N LEU A 87 46.54 65.92 27.48
CA LEU A 87 46.13 64.63 28.04
C LEU A 87 45.23 64.83 29.26
N GLN A 88 45.62 65.72 30.18
CA GLN A 88 44.81 66.05 31.34
C GLN A 88 43.45 66.59 30.90
N MET A 89 43.41 67.54 29.94
CA MET A 89 42.17 68.08 29.41
C MET A 89 41.29 66.98 28.78
N LEU A 90 41.86 66.08 27.99
CA LEU A 90 41.13 64.98 27.36
C LEU A 90 40.54 64.04 28.42
N VAL A 91 41.29 63.74 29.48
CA VAL A 91 40.81 62.93 30.61
C VAL A 91 39.70 63.66 31.36
N TYR A 92 39.81 64.97 31.59
CA TYR A 92 38.76 65.76 32.25
C TYR A 92 37.47 65.81 31.41
N GLU A 93 37.58 66.16 30.12
CA GLU A 93 36.42 66.26 29.22
C GLU A 93 35.74 64.91 28.99
N ASN A 94 36.51 63.82 28.97
CA ASN A 94 35.98 62.48 28.69
C ASN A 94 35.87 61.61 29.95
N TYR A 95 36.05 62.17 31.15
CA TYR A 95 36.03 61.42 32.41
C TYR A 95 34.78 60.55 32.55
N ASN A 96 33.61 61.14 32.31
CA ASN A 96 32.33 60.45 32.38
C ASN A 96 32.25 59.26 31.41
N LYS A 97 32.87 59.36 30.22
CA LYS A 97 32.91 58.28 29.24
C LYS A 97 33.86 57.16 29.68
N PHE A 98 35.03 57.50 30.23
CA PHE A 98 35.97 56.51 30.76
C PHE A 98 35.40 55.76 31.95
N VAL A 99 34.74 56.46 32.87
CA VAL A 99 34.03 55.84 33.99
C VAL A 99 32.91 54.94 33.47
N SER A 100 32.07 55.43 32.55
CA SER A 100 30.97 54.65 31.96
C SER A 100 31.46 53.40 31.20
N ALA A 101 32.55 53.52 30.44
CA ALA A 101 33.16 52.41 29.73
C ALA A 101 33.76 51.39 30.70
N THR A 102 34.44 51.87 31.74
CA THR A 102 35.00 51.01 32.80
C THR A 102 33.89 50.27 33.54
N ASP A 103 32.78 50.95 33.87
CA ASP A 103 31.63 50.34 34.51
C ASP A 103 30.91 49.34 33.58
N ALA A 104 30.83 49.63 32.29
CA ALA A 104 30.32 48.68 31.31
C ALA A 104 31.19 47.42 31.23
N ILE A 105 32.52 47.55 31.21
CA ILE A 105 33.46 46.42 31.24
C ILE A 105 33.31 45.63 32.55
N LYS A 106 33.19 46.29 33.70
CA LYS A 106 32.95 45.62 34.99
C LYS A 106 31.62 44.86 35.00
N ARG A 107 30.54 45.46 34.50
CA ARG A 107 29.23 44.79 34.37
C ARG A 107 29.31 43.58 33.45
N MET A 108 29.99 43.72 32.30
CA MET A 108 30.20 42.63 31.35
C MET A 108 31.00 41.48 32.00
N LYS A 109 32.10 41.78 32.70
CA LYS A 109 32.89 40.79 33.44
C LYS A 109 32.04 40.03 34.46
N ASN A 110 31.28 40.75 35.29
CA ASN A 110 30.46 40.13 36.33
C ASN A 110 29.35 39.25 35.74
N ASN A 111 28.74 39.66 34.62
CA ASN A 111 27.72 38.87 33.94
C ASN A 111 28.31 37.59 33.32
N ILE A 112 29.49 37.66 32.69
CA ILE A 112 30.17 36.50 32.10
C ILE A 112 30.55 35.48 33.19
N VAL A 113 31.13 35.94 34.30
CA VAL A 113 31.46 35.05 35.44
C VAL A 113 30.19 34.46 36.07
N GLY A 114 29.12 35.25 36.17
CA GLY A 114 27.81 34.75 36.60
C GLY A 114 27.21 33.72 35.63
N MET A 115 27.43 33.87 34.32
CA MET A 115 26.96 32.94 33.30
C MET A 115 27.70 31.60 33.35
N GLU A 116 29.01 31.61 33.59
CA GLU A 116 29.83 30.40 33.74
C GLU A 116 29.32 29.53 34.90
N THR A 117 29.16 30.13 36.09
CA THR A 117 28.60 29.42 37.26
C THR A 117 27.17 28.92 37.04
N ASN A 118 26.31 29.69 36.36
CA ASN A 118 24.97 29.24 36.00
C ASN A 118 24.97 28.07 35.01
N MET A 119 25.92 28.06 34.06
CA MET A 119 26.10 27.00 33.09
C MET A 119 26.60 25.71 33.75
N GLU A 120 27.51 25.81 34.72
CA GLU A 120 27.96 24.68 35.54
C GLU A 120 26.80 24.08 36.35
N GLN A 121 26.00 24.92 37.03
CA GLN A 121 24.82 24.46 37.76
C GLN A 121 23.78 23.82 36.85
N LEU A 122 23.61 24.33 35.62
CA LEU A 122 22.71 23.72 34.64
C LEU A 122 23.23 22.34 34.20
N LEU A 123 24.53 22.22 33.92
CA LEU A 123 25.14 20.95 33.57
C LEU A 123 24.97 19.92 34.69
N GLU A 124 25.21 20.32 35.94
CA GLU A 124 25.01 19.47 37.11
C GLU A 124 23.55 19.00 37.23
N LYS A 125 22.58 19.91 37.06
CA LYS A 125 21.15 19.56 37.05
C LYS A 125 20.81 18.60 35.92
N ILE A 126 21.37 18.77 34.72
CA ILE A 126 21.15 17.86 33.59
C ILE A 126 21.70 16.47 33.92
N ILE A 127 22.90 16.38 34.47
CA ILE A 127 23.50 15.09 34.88
C ILE A 127 22.67 14.45 36.00
N SER A 128 22.18 15.24 36.95
CA SER A 128 21.30 14.77 38.01
C SER A 128 19.95 14.25 37.47
N VAL A 129 19.33 14.96 36.52
CA VAL A 129 18.09 14.52 35.87
C VAL A 129 18.32 13.26 35.03
N GLN A 130 19.42 13.20 34.29
CA GLN A 130 19.79 12.04 33.47
C GLN A 130 20.00 10.81 34.34
N SER A 131 20.79 10.91 35.41
CA SER A 131 21.02 9.80 36.34
C SER A 131 19.74 9.34 37.05
N ARG A 132 18.87 10.27 37.46
CA ARG A 132 17.55 9.94 38.02
C ARG A 132 16.64 9.26 36.97
N SER A 133 16.67 9.72 35.73
CA SER A 133 15.92 9.13 34.62
C SER A 133 16.39 7.71 34.31
N ASP A 134 17.71 7.49 34.27
CA ASP A 134 18.29 6.17 34.05
C ASP A 134 17.97 5.23 35.22
N GLY A 135 17.97 5.73 36.46
CA GLY A 135 17.50 4.99 37.63
C GLY A 135 16.01 4.59 37.53
N VAL A 136 15.15 5.50 37.08
CA VAL A 136 13.74 5.17 36.84
C VAL A 136 13.61 4.16 35.70
N ASN A 137 14.32 4.36 34.60
CA ASN A 137 14.23 3.49 33.42
C ASN A 137 14.71 2.06 33.72
N THR A 138 15.80 1.91 34.46
CA THR A 138 16.27 0.60 34.95
C THR A 138 15.24 -0.04 35.90
N SER A 139 14.68 0.72 36.86
CA SER A 139 13.64 0.18 37.77
C SER A 139 12.34 -0.23 37.08
N LEU A 140 11.98 0.43 35.97
CA LEU A 140 10.80 0.11 35.17
C LEU A 140 11.06 -0.99 34.15
N PHE A 141 12.32 -1.24 33.78
CA PHE A 141 12.68 -2.24 32.78
C PHE A 141 12.17 -3.64 33.17
N ASP A 142 12.43 -4.07 34.41
CA ASP A 142 11.99 -5.38 34.90
C ASP A 142 10.45 -5.49 34.89
N LYS A 143 9.76 -4.43 35.36
CA LYS A 143 8.29 -4.39 35.35
C LYS A 143 7.73 -4.46 33.92
N ARG A 144 8.34 -3.75 32.96
CA ARG A 144 7.96 -3.81 31.54
C ARG A 144 8.20 -5.20 30.97
N GLU A 145 9.32 -5.84 31.30
CA GLU A 145 9.61 -7.22 30.86
C GLU A 145 8.60 -8.22 31.43
N HIS A 146 8.23 -8.09 32.71
CA HIS A 146 7.18 -8.90 33.32
C HIS A 146 5.81 -8.66 32.67
N ILE A 147 5.47 -7.41 32.37
CA ILE A 147 4.24 -7.06 31.65
C ILE A 147 4.24 -7.67 30.24
N GLU A 148 5.37 -7.62 29.53
CA GLU A 148 5.54 -8.27 28.21
C GLU A 148 5.38 -9.80 28.30
N LYS A 149 5.99 -10.44 29.31
CA LYS A 149 5.78 -11.88 29.58
C LYS A 149 4.29 -12.18 29.84
N LEU A 150 3.61 -11.36 30.63
CA LEU A 150 2.18 -11.50 30.91
C LEU A 150 1.32 -11.27 29.66
N HIS A 151 1.69 -10.30 28.81
CA HIS A 151 1.03 -10.04 27.53
C HIS A 151 1.19 -11.22 26.58
N ARG A 152 2.37 -11.81 26.48
CA ARG A 152 2.60 -13.05 25.70
C ARG A 152 1.70 -14.18 26.20
N THR A 153 1.67 -14.41 27.52
CA THR A 153 0.80 -15.43 28.13
C THR A 153 -0.68 -15.13 27.88
N ARG A 154 -1.13 -13.89 28.06
CA ARG A 154 -2.51 -13.48 27.76
C ARG A 154 -2.86 -13.66 26.29
N ASN A 155 -1.94 -13.39 25.38
CA ASN A 155 -2.14 -13.60 23.95
C ASN A 155 -2.26 -15.09 23.62
N LEU A 156 -1.43 -15.95 24.22
CA LEU A 156 -1.56 -17.41 24.10
C LEU A 156 -2.90 -17.89 24.67
N LEU A 157 -3.28 -17.43 25.86
CA LEU A 157 -4.58 -17.73 26.47
C LEU A 157 -5.74 -17.24 25.61
N ARG A 158 -5.64 -16.07 24.96
CA ARG A 158 -6.65 -15.62 24.00
C ARG A 158 -6.73 -16.51 22.77
N LYS A 159 -5.60 -17.00 22.25
CA LYS A 159 -5.59 -17.98 21.15
C LYS A 159 -6.28 -19.29 21.58
N VAL A 160 -5.99 -19.79 22.78
CA VAL A 160 -6.63 -20.99 23.34
C VAL A 160 -8.11 -20.75 23.65
N GLN A 161 -8.46 -19.60 24.20
CA GLN A 161 -9.85 -19.24 24.46
C GLN A 161 -10.62 -19.08 23.15
N ALA A 162 -9.97 -18.56 22.10
CA ALA A 162 -10.57 -18.44 20.77
C ALA A 162 -10.78 -19.82 20.14
N SER A 163 -9.83 -20.75 20.25
CA SER A 163 -10.03 -22.13 19.78
C SER A 163 -11.13 -22.83 20.57
N LEU A 164 -11.18 -22.62 21.89
CA LEU A 164 -12.21 -23.19 22.76
C LEU A 164 -13.59 -22.53 22.55
N ARG A 165 -13.64 -21.24 22.22
CA ARG A 165 -14.88 -20.53 21.88
C ARG A 165 -15.37 -20.91 20.49
N ALA A 166 -14.47 -21.13 19.52
CA ALA A 166 -14.83 -21.70 18.23
C ALA A 166 -15.44 -23.09 18.42
N LEU A 167 -14.89 -23.92 19.33
CA LEU A 167 -15.49 -25.19 19.71
C LEU A 167 -16.88 -25.04 20.36
N ARG A 168 -17.12 -23.96 21.11
CA ARG A 168 -18.35 -23.71 21.87
C ARG A 168 -19.45 -22.99 21.09
N LEU A 169 -19.10 -22.29 20.00
CA LEU A 169 -20.04 -21.61 19.09
C LEU A 169 -20.61 -22.54 18.02
N ILE A 170 -20.11 -23.77 17.90
CA ILE A 170 -20.72 -24.78 17.06
C ILE A 170 -21.93 -25.36 17.81
N PRO A 171 -23.15 -25.29 17.27
CA PRO A 171 -24.31 -25.98 17.82
C PRO A 171 -23.96 -27.46 18.07
N ARG A 172 -24.26 -27.96 19.28
CA ARG A 172 -23.95 -29.34 19.71
C ARG A 172 -24.50 -30.41 18.77
N ASP A 173 -25.45 -30.08 17.91
CA ASP A 173 -26.23 -31.07 17.19
C ASP A 173 -25.66 -31.46 15.82
N THR A 174 -24.59 -30.83 15.30
CA THR A 174 -24.06 -31.24 13.97
C THR A 174 -22.54 -31.23 13.75
N CYS A 175 -21.68 -30.69 14.60
CA CYS A 175 -20.24 -30.68 14.26
C CYS A 175 -19.27 -30.66 15.45
N HIS A 176 -18.63 -31.79 15.72
CA HIS A 176 -17.29 -31.81 16.32
C HIS A 176 -16.28 -31.27 15.31
N LEU A 177 -15.56 -30.16 15.60
CA LEU A 177 -14.29 -29.80 14.92
C LEU A 177 -13.41 -28.86 15.78
N PRO A 178 -12.06 -29.02 15.84
CA PRO A 178 -11.07 -28.96 14.73
C PRO A 178 -10.23 -30.26 14.63
N PRO A 179 -9.15 -30.47 13.82
CA PRO A 179 -8.57 -29.83 12.64
C PRO A 179 -8.77 -30.68 11.36
N THR A 180 -9.93 -31.33 11.23
CA THR A 180 -10.20 -32.32 10.16
C THR A 180 -11.06 -31.79 9.02
N THR A 181 -11.21 -30.47 8.83
CA THR A 181 -11.97 -29.91 7.69
C THR A 181 -11.45 -30.45 6.38
N ASP A 182 -10.12 -30.52 6.24
CA ASP A 182 -9.47 -30.90 5.00
C ASP A 182 -9.68 -32.39 4.72
N ASN A 183 -9.53 -33.25 5.74
CA ASN A 183 -9.79 -34.68 5.59
C ASN A 183 -11.29 -34.98 5.40
N ARG A 184 -12.20 -34.18 5.98
CA ARG A 184 -13.65 -34.35 5.83
C ARG A 184 -14.12 -33.86 4.46
N LEU A 185 -13.67 -32.69 4.00
CA LEU A 185 -13.94 -32.20 2.65
C LEU A 185 -13.33 -33.14 1.61
N ALA A 186 -12.10 -33.61 1.82
CA ALA A 186 -11.47 -34.62 0.96
C ALA A 186 -12.23 -35.96 0.97
N LYS A 187 -12.77 -36.39 2.11
CA LYS A 187 -13.63 -37.57 2.21
C LYS A 187 -14.95 -37.37 1.46
N CYS A 188 -15.59 -36.21 1.60
CA CYS A 188 -16.82 -35.88 0.89
C CYS A 188 -16.62 -35.77 -0.63
N ILE A 189 -15.45 -35.31 -1.09
CA ILE A 189 -15.07 -35.33 -2.51
C ILE A 189 -14.95 -36.77 -3.01
N LYS A 190 -14.32 -37.67 -2.23
CA LYS A 190 -14.19 -39.09 -2.58
C LYS A 190 -15.51 -39.85 -2.57
N SER A 191 -16.46 -39.45 -1.72
CA SER A 191 -17.78 -40.09 -1.59
C SER A 191 -18.88 -39.39 -2.40
N GLU A 192 -18.53 -38.40 -3.23
CA GLU A 192 -19.46 -37.56 -4.02
C GLU A 192 -20.62 -36.92 -3.22
N ALA A 193 -20.48 -36.80 -1.90
CA ALA A 193 -21.49 -36.25 -1.01
C ALA A 193 -21.34 -34.72 -0.91
N TYR A 194 -21.65 -34.02 -2.01
CA TYR A 194 -21.40 -32.59 -2.13
C TYR A 194 -22.28 -31.73 -1.21
N ALA A 195 -23.50 -32.17 -0.88
CA ALA A 195 -24.41 -31.42 -0.02
C ALA A 195 -23.87 -31.22 1.40
N ASP A 196 -23.25 -32.26 1.96
CA ASP A 196 -22.68 -32.18 3.30
C ASP A 196 -21.38 -31.37 3.29
N ALA A 197 -20.58 -31.46 2.24
CA ALA A 197 -19.37 -30.65 2.07
C ALA A 197 -19.67 -29.14 2.09
N VAL A 198 -20.71 -28.72 1.36
CA VAL A 198 -21.13 -27.31 1.31
C VAL A 198 -21.63 -26.83 2.68
N LYS A 199 -22.41 -27.65 3.39
CA LYS A 199 -22.86 -27.32 4.77
C LYS A 199 -21.68 -27.14 5.72
N TYR A 200 -20.68 -28.04 5.67
CA TYR A 200 -19.48 -27.92 6.50
C TYR A 200 -18.70 -26.65 6.22
N TYR A 201 -18.60 -26.25 4.94
CA TYR A 201 -17.92 -25.01 4.60
C TYR A 201 -18.68 -23.75 5.07
N ILE A 202 -19.99 -23.69 4.83
CA ILE A 202 -20.82 -22.55 5.26
C ILE A 202 -20.75 -22.39 6.78
N GLY A 203 -20.78 -23.50 7.53
CA GLY A 203 -20.61 -23.49 8.98
C GLY A 203 -19.23 -23.01 9.45
N ALA A 204 -18.18 -23.22 8.66
CA ALA A 204 -16.81 -22.80 8.96
C ALA A 204 -16.50 -21.34 8.54
N MET A 205 -17.27 -20.78 7.62
CA MET A 205 -17.04 -19.44 7.06
C MET A 205 -16.97 -18.30 8.10
N PRO A 206 -17.79 -18.26 9.16
CA PRO A 206 -17.67 -17.24 10.21
C PRO A 206 -16.33 -17.31 10.97
N ILE A 207 -15.77 -18.52 11.11
CA ILE A 207 -14.49 -18.75 11.79
C ILE A 207 -13.36 -18.24 10.89
N PHE A 208 -13.42 -18.54 9.58
CA PHE A 208 -12.44 -18.04 8.62
C PHE A 208 -12.50 -16.51 8.46
N LYS A 209 -13.67 -15.88 8.60
CA LYS A 209 -13.78 -14.42 8.54
C LYS A 209 -13.07 -13.72 9.70
N ILE A 210 -13.10 -14.30 10.90
CA ILE A 210 -12.50 -13.69 12.10
C ILE A 210 -11.01 -14.07 12.23
N TYR A 211 -10.64 -15.30 11.87
CA TYR A 211 -9.32 -15.86 12.19
C TYR A 211 -8.54 -16.39 10.99
N GLY A 212 -9.09 -16.27 9.77
CA GLY A 212 -8.50 -16.82 8.55
C GLY A 212 -7.16 -16.20 8.17
N ASN A 213 -6.84 -15.00 8.65
CA ASN A 213 -5.56 -14.34 8.35
C ASN A 213 -4.46 -14.64 9.38
N SER A 214 -4.75 -15.41 10.44
CA SER A 214 -3.79 -15.77 11.48
C SER A 214 -3.55 -17.28 11.48
N SER A 215 -4.10 -18.01 12.44
CA SER A 215 -3.74 -19.43 12.69
C SER A 215 -4.46 -20.42 11.78
N PHE A 216 -5.49 -20.00 11.04
CA PHE A 216 -6.29 -20.86 10.16
C PHE A 216 -6.09 -20.55 8.67
N LEU A 217 -4.99 -19.89 8.31
CA LEU A 217 -4.71 -19.51 6.93
C LEU A 217 -4.58 -20.73 6.01
N ASP A 218 -3.86 -21.76 6.44
CA ASP A 218 -3.67 -22.97 5.64
C ASP A 218 -4.98 -23.77 5.52
N CYS A 219 -5.76 -23.88 6.61
CA CYS A 219 -7.09 -24.50 6.56
C CYS A 219 -8.06 -23.71 5.66
N LYS A 220 -7.99 -22.39 5.66
CA LYS A 220 -8.79 -21.54 4.77
C LYS A 220 -8.42 -21.83 3.31
N ARG A 221 -7.13 -21.77 2.98
CA ARG A 221 -6.61 -22.07 1.63
C ARG A 221 -7.04 -23.47 1.16
N ALA A 222 -6.83 -24.49 1.99
CA ALA A 222 -7.22 -25.86 1.69
C ALA A 222 -8.74 -26.03 1.52
N SER A 223 -9.55 -25.35 2.34
CA SER A 223 -11.00 -25.37 2.19
C SER A 223 -11.50 -24.68 0.92
N GLU A 224 -10.85 -23.58 0.50
CA GLU A 224 -11.14 -22.88 -0.75
C GLU A 224 -10.75 -23.74 -1.97
N GLU A 225 -9.58 -24.40 -1.92
CA GLU A 225 -9.13 -25.34 -2.95
C GLU A 225 -10.09 -26.53 -3.08
N ALA A 226 -10.51 -27.13 -1.96
CA ALA A 226 -11.48 -28.22 -1.95
C ALA A 226 -12.82 -27.80 -2.57
N ILE A 227 -13.25 -26.56 -2.36
CA ILE A 227 -14.49 -26.05 -2.93
C ILE A 227 -14.36 -25.73 -4.40
N ALA A 228 -13.21 -25.24 -4.86
CA ALA A 228 -12.95 -25.09 -6.29
C ALA A 228 -13.08 -26.45 -7.01
N ILE A 229 -12.61 -27.53 -6.39
CA ILE A 229 -12.77 -28.90 -6.90
C ILE A 229 -14.25 -29.31 -6.91
N ILE A 230 -14.99 -29.04 -5.83
CA ILE A 230 -16.43 -29.34 -5.74
C ILE A 230 -17.23 -28.54 -6.78
N ILE A 231 -16.93 -27.26 -6.98
CA ILE A 231 -17.58 -26.44 -8.00
C ILE A 231 -17.35 -27.03 -9.38
N LYS A 232 -16.11 -27.43 -9.70
CA LYS A 232 -15.79 -28.07 -10.98
C LYS A 232 -16.52 -29.40 -11.15
N ALA A 233 -16.63 -30.20 -10.09
CA ALA A 233 -17.36 -31.47 -10.12
C ALA A 233 -18.88 -31.26 -10.29
N LEU A 234 -19.46 -30.30 -9.57
CA LEU A 234 -20.89 -29.94 -9.69
C LEU A 234 -21.21 -29.37 -11.08
N GLN A 235 -20.32 -28.57 -11.68
CA GLN A 235 -20.45 -28.16 -13.07
C GLN A 235 -20.49 -29.36 -14.01
N GLY A 236 -19.57 -30.32 -13.84
CA GLY A 236 -19.57 -31.57 -14.60
C GLY A 236 -20.89 -32.35 -14.48
N LYS A 237 -21.45 -32.44 -13.27
CA LYS A 237 -22.74 -33.10 -12.99
C LYS A 237 -23.93 -32.40 -13.66
N VAL A 238 -23.91 -31.07 -13.71
CA VAL A 238 -24.94 -30.27 -14.40
C VAL A 238 -24.90 -30.48 -15.91
N PHE A 239 -23.73 -30.72 -16.51
CA PHE A 239 -23.55 -30.90 -17.95
C PHE A 239 -23.60 -32.34 -18.45
N SER A 240 -23.73 -33.33 -17.56
CA SER A 240 -23.74 -34.75 -17.94
C SER A 240 -25.16 -35.27 -18.16
N ASP A 241 -25.42 -35.83 -19.36
CA ASP A 241 -26.74 -36.34 -19.76
C ASP A 241 -27.13 -37.65 -19.04
N SER A 242 -26.19 -38.28 -18.34
CA SER A 242 -26.37 -39.53 -17.58
C SER A 242 -27.06 -39.33 -16.22
N GLU A 243 -27.17 -38.09 -15.72
CA GLU A 243 -27.67 -37.84 -14.37
C GLU A 243 -29.17 -37.49 -14.31
N SER A 244 -29.82 -37.95 -13.22
CA SER A 244 -31.23 -37.68 -12.97
C SER A 244 -31.52 -36.17 -12.88
N ILE A 245 -32.72 -35.75 -13.31
CA ILE A 245 -33.17 -34.35 -13.26
C ILE A 245 -33.08 -33.77 -11.84
N GLN A 246 -33.32 -34.62 -10.83
CA GLN A 246 -33.23 -34.27 -9.42
C GLN A 246 -31.79 -33.98 -8.96
N ALA A 247 -30.82 -34.81 -9.35
CA ALA A 247 -29.40 -34.59 -9.03
C ALA A 247 -28.84 -33.30 -9.66
N ARG A 248 -29.29 -32.97 -10.88
CA ARG A 248 -28.95 -31.71 -11.57
C ARG A 248 -29.54 -30.49 -10.86
N ALA A 249 -30.79 -30.57 -10.41
CA ALA A 249 -31.42 -29.49 -9.63
C ALA A 249 -30.72 -29.30 -8.26
N GLU A 250 -30.36 -30.39 -7.59
CA GLU A 250 -29.61 -30.35 -6.33
C GLU A 250 -28.21 -29.74 -6.52
N ALA A 251 -27.51 -30.09 -7.60
CA ALA A 251 -26.20 -29.51 -7.92
C ALA A 251 -26.27 -27.99 -8.14
N VAL A 252 -27.29 -27.50 -8.86
CA VAL A 252 -27.49 -26.05 -9.07
C VAL A 252 -27.88 -25.34 -7.77
N MET A 253 -28.70 -25.96 -6.92
CA MET A 253 -29.04 -25.43 -5.60
C MET A 253 -27.81 -25.30 -4.71
N LEU A 254 -26.91 -26.28 -4.71
CA LEU A 254 -25.66 -26.23 -3.95
C LEU A 254 -24.70 -25.15 -4.49
N LEU A 255 -24.63 -24.96 -5.81
CA LEU A 255 -23.85 -23.88 -6.42
C LEU A 255 -24.40 -22.49 -6.04
N LYS A 256 -25.73 -22.36 -5.92
CA LYS A 256 -26.38 -21.13 -5.41
C LYS A 256 -26.04 -20.88 -3.94
N GLN A 257 -25.95 -21.92 -3.12
CA GLN A 257 -25.56 -21.79 -1.70
C GLN A 257 -24.10 -21.39 -1.49
N LEU A 258 -23.24 -21.61 -2.49
CA LEU A 258 -21.82 -21.22 -2.49
C LEU A 258 -21.56 -19.82 -3.11
N ASP A 259 -22.63 -19.04 -3.37
CA ASP A 259 -22.56 -17.73 -4.05
C ASP A 259 -21.86 -17.76 -5.42
N PHE A 260 -21.90 -18.90 -6.13
CA PHE A 260 -21.35 -18.97 -7.49
C PHE A 260 -22.26 -18.22 -8.48
N PRO A 261 -21.72 -17.42 -9.42
CA PRO A 261 -22.53 -16.65 -10.36
C PRO A 261 -23.28 -17.56 -11.34
N VAL A 262 -24.54 -17.84 -10.99
CA VAL A 262 -25.49 -18.68 -11.73
C VAL A 262 -25.72 -18.20 -13.17
N ASN A 263 -25.47 -16.92 -13.44
CA ASN A 263 -25.65 -16.30 -14.77
C ASN A 263 -24.78 -16.95 -15.86
N ASN A 264 -23.56 -17.38 -15.52
CA ASN A 264 -22.67 -18.03 -16.50
C ASN A 264 -23.19 -19.44 -16.87
N LEU A 265 -23.71 -20.18 -15.87
CA LEU A 265 -24.29 -21.50 -16.07
C LEU A 265 -25.61 -21.45 -16.85
N LYS A 266 -26.41 -20.40 -16.64
CA LYS A 266 -27.65 -20.15 -17.38
C LYS A 266 -27.40 -20.05 -18.89
N VAL A 267 -26.36 -19.31 -19.30
CA VAL A 267 -25.98 -19.11 -20.70
C VAL A 267 -25.45 -20.40 -21.31
N GLN A 268 -24.53 -21.09 -20.63
CA GLN A 268 -23.94 -22.34 -21.14
C GLN A 268 -24.95 -23.47 -21.29
N LEU A 269 -25.92 -23.59 -20.36
CA LEU A 269 -27.01 -24.56 -20.50
C LEU A 269 -27.98 -24.19 -21.63
N PHE A 270 -28.19 -22.90 -21.87
CA PHE A 270 -29.05 -22.45 -22.97
C PHE A 270 -28.40 -22.72 -24.33
N GLU A 271 -27.10 -22.45 -24.49
CA GLU A 271 -26.34 -22.77 -25.71
C GLU A 271 -26.36 -24.28 -26.01
N LYS A 272 -26.24 -25.13 -24.99
CA LYS A 272 -26.38 -26.58 -25.19
C LYS A 272 -27.78 -26.99 -25.65
N LEU A 273 -28.84 -26.39 -25.09
CA LEU A 273 -30.21 -26.64 -25.57
C LEU A 273 -30.38 -26.18 -27.03
N GLU A 274 -29.75 -25.07 -27.44
CA GLU A 274 -29.74 -24.65 -28.84
C GLU A 274 -28.98 -25.63 -29.75
N GLN A 275 -27.87 -26.20 -29.29
CA GLN A 275 -27.12 -27.23 -30.04
C GLN A 275 -27.94 -28.52 -30.19
N PHE A 276 -28.59 -29.00 -29.13
CA PHE A 276 -29.51 -30.14 -29.20
C PHE A 276 -30.64 -29.92 -30.21
N LEU A 277 -31.13 -28.67 -30.35
CA LEU A 277 -32.12 -28.32 -31.37
C LEU A 277 -31.58 -28.38 -32.80
N VAL A 278 -30.31 -28.03 -33.01
CA VAL A 278 -29.66 -28.12 -34.32
C VAL A 278 -29.45 -29.58 -34.72
N ASP A 279 -29.08 -30.45 -33.78
CA ASP A 279 -28.88 -31.89 -34.01
C ASP A 279 -30.20 -32.61 -34.32
N LEU A 280 -31.28 -32.26 -33.60
CA LEU A 280 -32.66 -32.69 -33.89
C LEU A 280 -33.09 -32.38 -35.34
N HIS A 281 -32.62 -31.27 -35.91
CA HIS A 281 -32.93 -30.89 -37.29
C HIS A 281 -32.16 -31.73 -38.32
N LEU A 282 -30.95 -32.19 -37.99
CA LEU A 282 -30.16 -33.10 -38.82
C LEU A 282 -30.80 -34.49 -38.89
N GLU A 283 -31.32 -35.01 -37.78
CA GLU A 283 -31.97 -36.33 -37.74
C GLU A 283 -33.32 -36.38 -38.47
N TYR A 284 -34.08 -35.26 -38.49
CA TYR A 284 -35.34 -35.16 -39.23
C TYR A 284 -35.16 -35.39 -40.74
N LYS A 285 -33.97 -35.13 -41.29
CA LYS A 285 -33.66 -35.39 -42.70
C LYS A 285 -33.34 -36.86 -43.00
N SER A 286 -33.07 -37.68 -41.98
CA SER A 286 -32.51 -39.04 -42.16
C SER A 286 -33.32 -40.19 -41.53
N ALA A 287 -34.35 -39.95 -40.71
CA ALA A 287 -35.00 -41.04 -39.95
C ALA A 287 -36.54 -40.98 -39.84
N SER A 288 -37.12 -42.15 -39.52
CA SER A 288 -38.55 -42.46 -39.38
C SER A 288 -39.31 -41.59 -38.35
N SER A 289 -40.63 -41.46 -38.50
CA SER A 289 -41.50 -40.65 -37.62
C SER A 289 -41.43 -41.00 -36.12
N SER A 290 -41.08 -42.24 -35.80
CA SER A 290 -40.95 -42.75 -34.42
C SER A 290 -39.72 -42.17 -33.69
N ALA A 291 -38.58 -42.06 -34.37
CA ALA A 291 -37.36 -41.48 -33.80
C ALA A 291 -37.55 -39.99 -33.52
N HIS A 292 -38.25 -39.28 -34.42
CA HIS A 292 -38.56 -37.87 -34.26
C HIS A 292 -39.45 -37.57 -33.04
N GLU A 293 -40.41 -38.45 -32.76
CA GLU A 293 -41.29 -38.33 -31.60
C GLU A 293 -40.55 -38.55 -30.28
N ALA A 294 -39.56 -39.46 -30.27
CA ALA A 294 -38.68 -39.68 -29.12
C ALA A 294 -37.81 -38.45 -28.83
N SER A 295 -37.16 -37.88 -29.84
CA SER A 295 -36.28 -36.72 -29.66
C SER A 295 -37.06 -35.44 -29.28
N ILE A 296 -38.31 -35.26 -29.74
CA ILE A 296 -39.19 -34.17 -29.27
C ILE A 296 -39.54 -34.35 -27.77
N ARG A 297 -39.77 -35.60 -27.33
CA ARG A 297 -40.08 -35.91 -25.93
C ARG A 297 -38.89 -35.61 -25.03
N GLU A 298 -37.68 -35.98 -25.44
CA GLU A 298 -36.44 -35.68 -24.73
C GLU A 298 -36.19 -34.17 -24.65
N PHE A 299 -36.43 -33.42 -25.73
CA PHE A 299 -36.35 -31.96 -25.70
C PHE A 299 -37.38 -31.34 -24.75
N ALA A 300 -38.63 -31.82 -24.76
CA ALA A 300 -39.68 -31.33 -23.87
C ALA A 300 -39.34 -31.59 -22.39
N GLU A 301 -38.72 -32.72 -22.08
CA GLU A 301 -38.23 -33.06 -20.74
C GLU A 301 -37.05 -32.18 -20.32
N ALA A 302 -36.11 -31.89 -21.22
CA ALA A 302 -34.98 -30.99 -20.98
C ALA A 302 -35.43 -29.55 -20.72
N VAL A 303 -36.41 -29.05 -21.50
CA VAL A 303 -37.07 -27.75 -21.29
C VAL A 303 -37.78 -27.71 -19.93
N ARG A 304 -38.47 -28.79 -19.55
CA ARG A 304 -39.16 -28.88 -18.25
C ARG A 304 -38.17 -28.86 -17.08
N ALA A 305 -37.05 -29.57 -17.20
CA ALA A 305 -35.97 -29.58 -16.22
C ALA A 305 -35.34 -28.18 -16.08
N TYR A 306 -35.03 -27.51 -17.19
CA TYR A 306 -34.46 -26.16 -17.17
C TYR A 306 -35.39 -25.13 -16.51
N ARG A 307 -36.70 -25.23 -16.75
CA ARG A 307 -37.72 -24.38 -16.12
C ARG A 307 -37.76 -24.54 -14.59
N VAL A 308 -37.59 -25.76 -14.09
CA VAL A 308 -37.55 -26.02 -12.64
C VAL A 308 -36.29 -25.42 -12.01
N ILE A 309 -35.19 -25.38 -12.75
CA ILE A 309 -33.89 -24.90 -12.28
C ILE A 309 -33.79 -23.36 -12.35
N PHE A 310 -34.39 -22.73 -13.37
CA PHE A 310 -34.34 -21.28 -13.61
C PHE A 310 -35.74 -20.69 -13.86
N PRO A 311 -36.46 -20.26 -12.81
CA PRO A 311 -37.79 -19.65 -12.99
C PRO A 311 -37.75 -18.31 -13.76
N ASP A 312 -36.63 -17.59 -13.72
CA ASP A 312 -36.51 -16.26 -14.32
C ASP A 312 -36.23 -16.27 -15.85
N SER A 313 -36.08 -17.44 -16.47
CA SER A 313 -35.74 -17.60 -17.90
C SER A 313 -36.91 -18.03 -18.78
N GLU A 314 -38.13 -18.09 -18.24
CA GLU A 314 -39.34 -18.58 -18.94
C GLU A 314 -39.57 -17.90 -20.30
N GLN A 315 -39.29 -16.60 -20.42
CA GLN A 315 -39.48 -15.87 -21.68
C GLN A 315 -38.53 -16.33 -22.80
N GLN A 316 -37.28 -16.69 -22.46
CA GLN A 316 -36.29 -17.18 -23.43
C GLN A 316 -36.64 -18.60 -23.87
N LEU A 317 -37.09 -19.43 -22.92
CA LEU A 317 -37.55 -20.79 -23.17
C LEU A 317 -38.79 -20.83 -24.07
N PHE A 318 -39.75 -19.93 -23.80
CA PHE A 318 -40.98 -19.82 -24.58
C PHE A 318 -40.70 -19.43 -26.05
N ARG A 319 -39.72 -18.53 -26.28
CA ARG A 319 -39.29 -18.18 -27.64
C ARG A 319 -38.69 -19.37 -28.37
N LEU A 320 -37.80 -20.14 -27.73
CA LEU A 320 -37.24 -21.36 -28.33
C LEU A 320 -38.30 -22.42 -28.63
N ALA A 321 -39.24 -22.66 -27.71
CA ALA A 321 -40.33 -23.61 -27.93
C ALA A 321 -41.24 -23.17 -29.09
N LYS A 322 -41.50 -21.86 -29.22
CA LYS A 322 -42.26 -21.30 -30.34
C LYS A 322 -41.50 -21.48 -31.66
N ASP A 323 -40.20 -21.19 -31.69
CA ASP A 323 -39.36 -21.36 -32.88
C ASP A 323 -39.21 -22.83 -33.30
N LEU A 324 -39.17 -23.75 -32.35
CA LEU A 324 -39.18 -25.18 -32.64
C LEU A 324 -40.52 -25.60 -33.27
N ALA A 325 -41.64 -25.18 -32.68
CA ALA A 325 -42.97 -25.52 -33.19
C ALA A 325 -43.20 -24.97 -34.60
N THR A 326 -42.81 -23.71 -34.87
CA THR A 326 -42.94 -23.13 -36.22
C THR A 326 -42.05 -23.85 -37.22
N LYS A 327 -40.79 -24.15 -36.88
CA LYS A 327 -39.86 -24.87 -37.77
C LYS A 327 -40.29 -26.31 -38.04
N HIS A 328 -40.82 -27.05 -37.06
CA HIS A 328 -41.39 -28.37 -37.29
C HIS A 328 -42.64 -28.32 -38.18
N PHE A 329 -43.52 -27.33 -37.97
CA PHE A 329 -44.67 -27.14 -38.84
C PHE A 329 -44.25 -26.83 -40.29
N GLU A 330 -43.22 -26.01 -40.49
CA GLU A 330 -42.65 -25.74 -41.81
C GLU A 330 -42.01 -26.97 -42.44
N ALA A 331 -41.26 -27.76 -41.67
CA ALA A 331 -40.62 -28.98 -42.13
C ALA A 331 -41.67 -30.05 -42.52
N ALA A 332 -42.71 -30.25 -41.69
CA ALA A 332 -43.82 -31.14 -41.99
C ALA A 332 -44.60 -30.68 -43.23
N LYS A 333 -44.83 -29.37 -43.38
CA LYS A 333 -45.44 -28.79 -44.59
C LYS A 333 -44.62 -29.04 -45.84
N GLN A 334 -43.28 -28.97 -45.76
CA GLN A 334 -42.39 -29.30 -46.87
C GLN A 334 -42.41 -30.80 -47.20
N HIS A 335 -42.48 -31.69 -46.19
CA HIS A 335 -42.60 -33.13 -46.40
C HIS A 335 -43.91 -33.50 -47.09
N ILE A 336 -45.04 -32.93 -46.63
CA ILE A 336 -46.36 -33.12 -47.26
C ILE A 336 -46.33 -32.65 -48.72
N LYS A 337 -45.71 -31.49 -49.01
CA LYS A 337 -45.54 -31.00 -50.39
C LYS A 337 -44.69 -31.91 -51.28
N LYS A 338 -43.67 -32.58 -50.72
CA LYS A 338 -42.84 -33.55 -51.46
C LYS A 338 -43.57 -34.86 -51.74
N GLN A 339 -44.31 -35.38 -50.76
CA GLN A 339 -45.12 -36.60 -50.92
C GLN A 339 -46.31 -36.43 -51.88
N LEU A 340 -46.82 -35.21 -52.04
CA LEU A 340 -47.86 -34.88 -53.02
C LEU A 340 -47.31 -34.59 -54.42
N SER A 341 -46.01 -34.80 -54.70
CA SER A 341 -45.51 -34.67 -56.08
C SER A 341 -46.19 -35.74 -56.95
N SER A 342 -46.78 -35.29 -58.05
CA SER A 342 -47.71 -36.06 -58.90
C SER A 342 -47.14 -37.37 -59.50
N ALA A 343 -45.85 -37.65 -59.32
CA ALA A 343 -45.21 -38.87 -59.80
C ALA A 343 -45.56 -40.11 -58.94
N ASP A 344 -45.70 -39.96 -57.62
CA ASP A 344 -45.90 -41.10 -56.71
C ASP A 344 -47.38 -41.56 -56.66
N LEU A 345 -48.33 -40.64 -56.83
CA LEU A 345 -49.76 -40.97 -56.91
C LEU A 345 -50.12 -41.77 -58.18
N VAL A 346 -49.42 -41.55 -59.29
CA VAL A 346 -49.65 -42.28 -60.55
C VAL A 346 -49.12 -43.72 -60.47
N ALA A 347 -48.03 -43.94 -59.72
CA ALA A 347 -47.47 -45.28 -59.51
C ALA A 347 -48.37 -46.16 -58.62
N MET A 348 -49.05 -45.59 -57.62
CA MET A 348 -49.95 -46.34 -56.74
C MET A 348 -51.31 -46.70 -57.36
N LEU A 349 -51.81 -45.94 -58.35
CA LEU A 349 -53.13 -46.18 -58.95
C LEU A 349 -53.15 -47.23 -60.07
N ARG A 350 -52.01 -47.76 -60.53
CA ARG A 350 -51.96 -48.58 -61.76
C ARG A 350 -52.33 -50.08 -61.67
N PRO A 351 -52.45 -50.80 -60.53
CA PRO A 351 -52.85 -52.21 -60.57
C PRO A 351 -54.31 -52.49 -60.14
N SER A 352 -55.28 -51.62 -60.48
CA SER A 352 -56.70 -51.82 -60.11
C SER A 352 -57.69 -51.92 -61.28
N ILE A 353 -57.23 -52.17 -62.51
CA ILE A 353 -58.11 -52.55 -63.64
C ILE A 353 -57.72 -53.95 -64.11
N SER A 354 -58.43 -54.96 -63.61
CA SER A 354 -58.49 -56.30 -64.24
C SER A 354 -59.44 -56.28 -65.44
N PRO A 355 -59.33 -57.26 -66.34
CA PRO A 355 -60.55 -57.92 -66.76
C PRO A 355 -60.46 -59.45 -66.66
N PHE A 356 -61.39 -59.97 -65.86
CA PHE A 356 -62.23 -61.16 -66.06
C PHE A 356 -62.05 -62.04 -67.31
N SER A 357 -62.25 -63.36 -67.07
CA SER A 357 -62.54 -64.49 -67.98
C SER A 357 -61.34 -65.40 -68.23
N ARG A 358 -61.43 -66.74 -68.21
CA ARG A 358 -62.45 -67.74 -67.86
C ARG A 358 -61.72 -69.09 -68.04
N ASP A 359 -62.10 -70.10 -67.25
CA ASP A 359 -62.02 -71.54 -67.58
C ASP A 359 -60.59 -72.12 -67.78
N SER A 360 -60.22 -73.37 -67.49
CA SER A 360 -60.88 -74.61 -67.08
C SER A 360 -59.76 -75.65 -66.90
N GLU A 361 -59.95 -76.57 -65.95
CA GLU A 361 -59.55 -77.98 -66.01
C GLU A 361 -58.10 -78.37 -66.32
N SER A 362 -57.41 -78.85 -65.28
CA SER A 362 -56.96 -80.26 -65.09
C SER A 362 -55.64 -80.32 -64.34
#